data_AF-A0A3B9DR96-F1
#
_entry.id   AF-A0A3B9DR96-F1
#
_cell.length_a   1.000
_cell.length_b   1.000
_cell.length_c   1.000
_cell.angle_alpha   90.00
_cell.angle_beta   90.00
_cell.angle_gamma   90.00
#
_symmetry.space_group_name_H-M   'P 1'
#
loop_
_entity.id
_entity.type
_entity.pdbx_description
1 polymer ?
#
loop_
_entity_poly.entity_id
_entity_poly.type
_entity_poly.pdbx_seq_one_letter_code
_entity_poly.pdbx_strand_id
1 'polypeptide(L)'
;MRDNVDGSPDTGRRPGIWSRAYLPITVANLTVVATVGFGGLALVAGLSTIAEDLGNVRLLPWVFTGYYAASAIAVVVAGPVIDAVGVRRTFRVTGIWLLLFTGAAAVAPSMLMLVLVRTLQGFGVGLVFAVSTATIGLGYPHYLRPRAFAAQSVVFGVMGLGGPALAGAMLAAGGWRVIFVAQLPVTMIALVSGWVTL
;
A
#
# COMPACT_ATOMS: atom_id res chain seq x y z
N MET A 1 -60.49 17.32 -5.49
CA MET A 1 -59.74 17.79 -6.69
C MET A 1 -58.57 18.66 -6.23
N ARG A 2 -57.61 18.03 -5.56
CA ARG A 2 -56.27 18.49 -5.22
C ARG A 2 -55.51 17.21 -4.93
N ASP A 3 -54.40 17.00 -5.63
CA ASP A 3 -53.14 16.53 -5.05
C ASP A 3 -52.08 16.47 -6.16
N ASN A 4 -51.43 17.62 -6.28
CA ASN A 4 -50.00 17.80 -6.45
C ASN A 4 -49.24 16.76 -7.30
N VAL A 5 -49.17 17.05 -8.60
CA VAL A 5 -48.14 16.53 -9.50
C VAL A 5 -46.87 17.35 -9.26
N ASP A 6 -46.17 17.10 -8.16
CA ASP A 6 -44.77 17.52 -8.00
C ASP A 6 -43.88 16.34 -8.39
N GLY A 7 -43.74 16.15 -9.70
CA GLY A 7 -42.76 15.26 -10.32
C GLY A 7 -41.34 15.81 -10.20
N SER A 8 -40.83 15.93 -8.98
CA SER A 8 -39.37 16.01 -8.78
C SER A 8 -38.81 14.58 -8.85
N PRO A 9 -37.84 14.29 -9.74
CA PRO A 9 -37.20 13.00 -9.73
C PRO A 9 -36.40 12.92 -8.43
N ASP A 10 -36.84 12.08 -7.51
CA ASP A 10 -36.01 11.65 -6.39
C ASP A 10 -34.78 10.97 -6.99
N THR A 11 -33.71 11.74 -7.18
CA THR A 11 -32.43 11.27 -7.68
C THR A 11 -31.75 10.51 -6.55
N GLY A 12 -32.36 9.38 -6.17
CA GLY A 12 -31.85 8.38 -5.24
C GLY A 12 -30.60 7.72 -5.80
N ARG A 13 -29.54 8.50 -5.98
CA ARG A 13 -28.24 8.07 -6.46
C ARG A 13 -27.66 7.24 -5.33
N ARG A 14 -27.86 5.92 -5.42
CA ARG A 14 -27.31 4.94 -4.47
C ARG A 14 -25.86 5.34 -4.16
N PRO A 15 -25.49 5.49 -2.87
CA PRO A 15 -24.19 6.05 -2.51
C PRO A 15 -23.08 5.20 -3.13
N GLY A 16 -22.16 5.86 -3.83
CA GLY A 16 -20.98 5.22 -4.42
C GLY A 16 -19.79 5.22 -3.47
N ILE A 17 -18.68 4.58 -3.87
CA ILE A 17 -17.44 4.53 -3.07
C ILE A 17 -16.83 5.93 -2.81
N TRP A 18 -17.19 6.91 -3.64
CA TRP A 18 -16.77 8.32 -3.51
C TRP A 18 -17.75 9.19 -2.73
N SER A 19 -18.84 8.62 -2.20
CA SER A 19 -19.79 9.38 -1.38
C SER A 19 -19.18 9.75 -0.03
N ARG A 20 -19.62 10.86 0.58
CA ARG A 20 -19.07 11.38 1.85
C ARG A 20 -19.00 10.33 2.98
N ALA A 21 -19.92 9.37 2.97
CA ALA A 21 -19.97 8.26 3.93
C ALA A 21 -18.79 7.29 3.79
N TYR A 22 -18.34 6.99 2.57
CA TYR A 22 -17.29 6.00 2.30
C TYR A 22 -15.95 6.61 1.87
N LEU A 23 -15.93 7.91 1.53
CA LEU A 23 -14.75 8.64 1.06
C LEU A 23 -13.53 8.44 1.97
N PRO A 24 -13.63 8.55 3.31
CA PRO A 24 -12.44 8.45 4.16
C PRO A 24 -11.81 7.05 4.12
N ILE A 25 -12.64 5.99 4.13
CA ILE A 25 -12.19 4.60 4.01
C ILE A 25 -11.62 4.32 2.62
N THR A 26 -12.28 4.83 1.55
CA THR A 26 -11.80 4.69 0.18
C THR A 26 -10.42 5.32 0.00
N VAL A 27 -10.24 6.56 0.47
CA VAL A 27 -8.96 7.27 0.35
C VAL A 27 -7.86 6.53 1.10
N ALA A 28 -8.09 6.15 2.37
CA ALA A 28 -7.11 5.41 3.16
C ALA A 28 -6.70 4.09 2.47
N ASN A 29 -7.68 3.33 1.97
CA ASN A 29 -7.45 2.07 1.27
C ASN A 29 -6.59 2.25 0.01
N LEU A 30 -6.98 3.21 -0.84
CA LEU A 30 -6.28 3.47 -2.11
C LEU A 30 -4.88 4.03 -1.88
N THR A 31 -4.66 4.86 -0.87
CA THR A 31 -3.31 5.36 -0.52
C THR A 31 -2.39 4.22 -0.07
N VAL A 32 -2.88 3.30 0.76
CA VAL A 32 -2.10 2.12 1.16
C VAL A 32 -1.76 1.27 -0.06
N VAL A 33 -2.75 0.98 -0.91
CA VAL A 33 -2.54 0.13 -2.09
C VAL A 33 -1.60 0.79 -3.10
N ALA A 34 -1.66 2.11 -3.24
CA ALA A 34 -0.71 2.87 -4.05
C ALA A 34 0.73 2.72 -3.53
N THR A 35 0.92 2.81 -2.22
CA THR A 35 2.23 2.64 -1.56
C THR A 35 2.77 1.23 -1.80
N VAL A 36 1.91 0.21 -1.65
CA VAL A 36 2.25 -1.20 -1.87
C VAL A 36 2.62 -1.47 -3.33
N GLY A 37 1.82 -0.96 -4.28
CA GLY A 37 2.08 -1.11 -5.72
C GLY A 37 3.38 -0.46 -6.15
N PHE A 38 3.63 0.76 -5.67
CA PHE A 38 4.87 1.48 -5.95
C PHE A 38 6.10 0.79 -5.34
N GLY A 39 6.10 0.52 -4.04
CA GLY A 39 7.28 0.03 -3.31
C GLY A 39 7.78 -1.36 -3.74
N GLY A 40 6.89 -2.18 -4.31
CA GLY A 40 7.25 -3.49 -4.87
C GLY A 40 8.11 -3.38 -6.13
N LEU A 41 7.64 -2.61 -7.11
CA LEU A 41 8.23 -2.59 -8.46
C LEU A 41 9.16 -1.40 -8.73
N ALA A 42 9.07 -0.31 -7.95
CA ALA A 42 9.92 0.87 -8.11
C ALA A 42 11.43 0.54 -8.04
N LEU A 43 11.84 -0.41 -7.18
CA LEU A 43 13.25 -0.75 -7.04
C LEU A 43 13.87 -1.38 -8.30
N VAL A 44 13.06 -1.89 -9.23
CA VAL A 44 13.56 -2.60 -10.42
C VAL A 44 14.41 -1.65 -11.27
N ALA A 45 14.02 -0.37 -11.33
CA ALA A 45 14.78 0.66 -12.04
C ALA A 45 16.16 0.94 -11.41
N GLY A 46 16.33 0.67 -10.10
CA GLY A 46 17.54 0.99 -9.33
C GLY A 46 18.49 -0.18 -9.16
N LEU A 47 18.17 -1.36 -9.70
CA LEU A 47 18.91 -2.60 -9.43
C LEU A 47 20.41 -2.51 -9.74
N SER A 48 20.78 -1.92 -10.87
CA SER A 48 22.18 -1.71 -11.25
C SER A 48 22.90 -0.81 -10.23
N THR A 49 22.29 0.32 -9.89
CA THR A 49 22.87 1.27 -8.93
C THR A 49 23.00 0.68 -7.51
N ILE A 50 22.07 -0.18 -7.09
CA ILE A 50 22.17 -0.90 -5.80
C ILE A 50 23.32 -1.90 -5.84
N ALA A 51 23.48 -2.61 -6.96
CA ALA A 51 24.56 -3.57 -7.15
C ALA A 51 25.95 -2.90 -7.17
N GLU A 52 26.06 -1.74 -7.82
CA GLU A 52 27.29 -0.93 -7.87
C GLU A 52 27.66 -0.34 -6.51
N ASP A 53 26.67 0.17 -5.76
CA ASP A 53 26.89 0.84 -4.47
C ASP A 53 27.15 -0.13 -3.32
N LEU A 54 26.37 -1.23 -3.23
CA LEU A 54 26.43 -2.16 -2.09
C LEU A 54 27.21 -3.45 -2.39
N GLY A 55 27.56 -3.71 -3.65
CA GLY A 55 28.25 -4.93 -4.07
C GLY A 55 27.45 -6.21 -3.81
N ASN A 56 28.16 -7.34 -3.70
CA ASN A 56 27.57 -8.66 -3.40
C ASN A 56 26.32 -8.99 -4.24
N VAL A 57 26.48 -8.95 -5.56
CA VAL A 57 25.45 -9.23 -6.57
C VAL A 57 24.71 -10.56 -6.39
N ARG A 58 25.32 -11.53 -5.71
CA ARG A 58 24.68 -12.82 -5.36
C ARG A 58 23.44 -12.63 -4.48
N LEU A 59 23.41 -11.58 -3.66
CA LEU A 59 22.29 -11.24 -2.77
C LEU A 59 21.24 -10.34 -3.44
N LEU A 60 21.54 -9.74 -4.59
CA LEU A 60 20.65 -8.80 -5.26
C LEU A 60 19.24 -9.37 -5.56
N PRO A 61 19.08 -10.63 -6.03
CA PRO A 61 17.75 -11.21 -6.24
C PRO A 61 16.93 -11.32 -4.94
N TRP A 62 17.59 -11.54 -3.80
CA TRP A 62 16.94 -11.67 -2.50
C TRP A 62 16.28 -10.38 -2.02
N VAL A 63 16.69 -9.21 -2.54
CA VAL A 63 16.06 -7.92 -2.27
C VAL A 63 14.58 -7.92 -2.70
N PHE A 64 14.25 -8.63 -3.77
CA PHE A 64 12.88 -8.81 -4.25
C PHE A 64 12.25 -10.09 -3.74
N THR A 65 12.96 -11.21 -3.88
CA THR A 65 12.40 -12.52 -3.52
C THR A 65 12.07 -12.59 -2.03
N GLY A 66 12.95 -12.08 -1.15
CA GLY A 66 12.68 -12.03 0.28
C GLY A 66 11.48 -11.16 0.63
N TYR A 67 11.38 -9.97 0.01
CA TYR A 67 10.25 -9.07 0.17
C TYR A 67 8.92 -9.71 -0.25
N TYR A 68 8.85 -10.31 -1.44
CA TYR A 68 7.62 -10.93 -1.94
C TYR A 68 7.27 -12.24 -1.22
N ALA A 69 8.27 -13.05 -0.86
CA ALA A 69 8.06 -14.28 -0.09
C ALA A 69 7.50 -13.96 1.30
N ALA A 70 8.10 -13.00 2.02
CA ALA A 70 7.61 -12.56 3.32
C ALA A 70 6.21 -11.94 3.21
N SER A 71 5.94 -11.18 2.15
CA SER A 71 4.60 -10.63 1.87
C SER A 71 3.56 -11.72 1.65
N ALA A 72 3.87 -12.77 0.87
CA ALA A 72 2.98 -13.90 0.65
C ALA A 72 2.63 -14.62 1.96
N ILE A 73 3.63 -14.88 2.81
CA ILE A 73 3.42 -15.49 4.14
C ILE A 73 2.56 -14.58 5.01
N ALA A 74 2.84 -13.28 5.03
CA ALA A 74 2.11 -12.30 5.82
C ALA A 74 0.63 -12.22 5.44
N VAL A 75 0.29 -12.30 4.15
CA VAL A 75 -1.11 -12.31 3.68
C VAL A 75 -1.87 -13.51 4.26
N VAL A 76 -1.24 -14.69 4.31
CA VAL A 76 -1.86 -15.90 4.88
C VAL A 76 -2.08 -15.76 6.38
N VAL A 77 -1.10 -15.21 7.10
CA VAL A 77 -1.17 -15.02 8.56
C VAL A 77 -2.07 -13.86 8.96
N ALA A 78 -2.39 -12.95 8.03
CA ALA A 78 -3.16 -11.74 8.32
C ALA A 78 -4.57 -12.02 8.86
N GLY A 79 -5.25 -13.06 8.38
CA GLY A 79 -6.62 -13.39 8.81
C GLY A 79 -6.73 -13.55 10.34
N PRO A 80 -6.05 -14.55 10.93
CA PRO A 80 -6.02 -14.74 12.38
C PRO A 80 -5.56 -13.50 13.16
N VAL A 81 -4.59 -12.74 12.63
CA VAL A 81 -4.09 -11.52 13.27
C VAL A 81 -5.16 -10.43 13.29
N ILE A 82 -5.89 -10.25 12.19
CA ILE A 82 -6.99 -9.28 12.08
C ILE A 82 -8.14 -9.69 13.00
N ASP A 83 -8.47 -10.97 13.07
CA ASP A 83 -9.56 -11.47 13.91
C ASP A 83 -9.24 -11.31 15.41
N ALA A 84 -7.99 -11.54 15.81
CA ALA A 84 -7.56 -11.43 17.21
C ALA A 84 -7.32 -9.99 17.68
N VAL A 85 -6.71 -9.15 16.83
CA VAL A 85 -6.22 -7.80 17.22
C VAL A 85 -7.13 -6.68 16.72
N GLY A 86 -7.97 -6.97 15.72
CA GLY A 86 -8.88 -6.04 15.07
C GLY A 86 -8.22 -5.23 13.94
N VAL A 87 -8.98 -4.99 12.87
CA VAL A 87 -8.57 -4.25 11.65
C VAL A 87 -7.86 -2.93 11.96
N ARG A 88 -8.46 -2.11 12.84
CA ARG A 88 -7.98 -0.77 13.20
C ARG A 88 -6.59 -0.80 13.84
N ARG A 89 -6.36 -1.74 14.76
CA ARG A 89 -5.08 -1.87 15.47
C ARG A 89 -4.02 -2.52 14.59
N THR A 90 -4.39 -3.53 13.81
CA THR A 90 -3.49 -4.16 12.84
C THR A 90 -3.00 -3.15 11.80
N PHE A 91 -3.87 -2.27 11.28
CA PHE A 91 -3.48 -1.19 10.36
C PHE A 91 -2.43 -0.25 10.95
N ARG A 92 -2.60 0.17 12.20
CA ARG A 92 -1.67 1.11 12.87
C ARG A 92 -0.31 0.47 13.10
N VAL A 93 -0.28 -0.76 13.58
CA VAL A 93 0.96 -1.51 13.83
C VAL A 93 1.72 -1.73 12.52
N THR A 94 1.03 -2.14 11.47
CA THR A 94 1.67 -2.38 10.16
C THR A 94 2.14 -1.10 9.50
N GLY A 95 1.42 0.01 9.64
CA GLY A 95 1.90 1.29 9.11
C GLY A 95 3.15 1.82 9.83
N ILE A 96 3.25 1.67 11.16
CA ILE A 96 4.48 1.99 11.91
C ILE A 96 5.63 1.08 11.48
N TRP A 97 5.35 -0.23 11.34
CA TRP A 97 6.30 -1.21 10.83
C TRP A 97 6.85 -0.80 9.46
N LEU A 98 5.97 -0.43 8.53
CA LEU A 98 6.35 0.00 7.20
C LEU A 98 7.22 1.26 7.24
N LEU A 99 6.89 2.26 8.06
CA LEU A 99 7.72 3.45 8.22
C LEU A 99 9.12 3.11 8.72
N LEU A 100 9.21 2.27 9.75
CA LEU A 100 10.48 1.86 10.35
C LEU A 100 11.38 1.17 9.33
N PHE A 101 10.87 0.14 8.65
CA PHE A 101 11.67 -0.64 7.71
C PHE A 101 11.93 0.09 6.39
N THR A 102 11.04 1.00 5.96
CA THR A 102 11.32 1.89 4.82
C THR A 102 12.47 2.84 5.15
N GLY A 103 12.49 3.40 6.36
CA GLY A 103 13.59 4.25 6.83
C GLY A 103 14.89 3.47 6.95
N ALA A 104 14.85 2.27 7.52
CA ALA A 104 16.01 1.38 7.62
C ALA A 104 16.56 0.99 6.23
N ALA A 105 15.71 0.81 5.23
CA ALA A 105 16.13 0.50 3.87
C ALA A 105 16.83 1.69 3.21
N ALA A 106 16.36 2.91 3.47
CA ALA A 106 16.97 4.14 2.96
C ALA A 106 18.40 4.35 3.45
N VAL A 107 18.74 3.90 4.66
CA VAL A 107 20.08 4.06 5.27
C VAL A 107 20.90 2.77 5.27
N ALA A 108 20.47 1.74 4.54
CA ALA A 108 21.15 0.45 4.55
C ALA A 108 22.61 0.57 4.05
N PRO A 109 23.60 0.13 4.85
CA PRO A 109 25.02 0.26 4.51
C PRO A 109 25.57 -0.93 3.72
N SER A 110 24.83 -2.04 3.62
CA SER A 110 25.28 -3.26 2.95
C SER A 110 24.13 -4.01 2.28
N MET A 111 24.43 -4.80 1.26
CA MET A 111 23.44 -5.60 0.53
C MET A 111 22.70 -6.58 1.45
N LEU A 112 23.41 -7.22 2.39
CA LEU A 112 22.80 -8.15 3.35
C LEU A 112 21.79 -7.43 4.26
N MET A 113 22.16 -6.25 4.78
CA MET A 113 21.25 -5.45 5.61
C MET A 113 20.02 -5.02 4.80
N LEU A 114 20.21 -4.60 3.55
CA LEU A 114 19.12 -4.24 2.66
C LEU A 114 18.17 -5.43 2.44
N VAL A 115 18.68 -6.63 2.17
CA VAL A 115 17.88 -7.85 2.02
C VAL A 115 17.08 -8.17 3.28
N LEU A 116 17.69 -8.11 4.46
CA LEU A 116 17.02 -8.39 5.73
C LEU A 116 15.89 -7.39 6.00
N VAL A 117 16.21 -6.10 5.86
CA VAL A 117 15.23 -5.02 6.03
C VAL A 117 14.09 -5.14 5.02
N ARG A 118 14.38 -5.45 3.76
CA ARG A 118 13.37 -5.64 2.70
C ARG A 118 12.49 -6.86 2.96
N THR A 119 13.07 -7.94 3.46
CA THR A 119 12.31 -9.14 3.85
C THR A 119 11.34 -8.79 4.99
N LEU A 120 11.81 -8.10 6.03
CA LEU A 120 10.96 -7.65 7.13
C LEU A 120 9.91 -6.62 6.68
N GLN A 121 10.27 -5.70 5.78
CA GLN A 121 9.34 -4.75 5.18
C GLN A 121 8.22 -5.47 4.41
N GLY A 122 8.57 -6.50 3.63
CA GLY A 122 7.64 -7.31 2.87
C GLY A 122 6.56 -7.95 3.73
N PHE A 123 6.92 -8.41 4.92
CA PHE A 123 5.95 -8.93 5.90
C PHE A 123 4.89 -7.87 6.30
N GLY A 124 5.32 -6.64 6.58
CA GLY A 124 4.42 -5.53 6.86
C GLY A 124 3.51 -5.19 5.68
N VAL A 125 4.06 -5.27 4.46
CA VAL A 125 3.30 -5.01 3.22
C VAL A 125 2.19 -6.05 3.02
N GLY A 126 2.48 -7.33 3.22
CA GLY A 126 1.46 -8.38 3.09
C GLY A 126 0.33 -8.21 4.11
N LEU A 127 0.68 -7.91 5.36
CA LEU A 127 -0.32 -7.65 6.41
C LEU A 127 -1.19 -6.42 6.08
N VAL A 128 -0.59 -5.28 5.71
CA VAL A 128 -1.38 -4.07 5.41
C VAL A 128 -2.27 -4.27 4.18
N PHE A 129 -1.80 -5.03 3.19
CA PHE A 129 -2.58 -5.36 1.99
C PHE A 129 -3.80 -6.22 2.34
N ALA A 130 -3.63 -7.24 3.20
CA ALA A 130 -4.74 -8.04 3.69
C ALA A 130 -5.73 -7.23 4.54
N VAL A 131 -5.25 -6.35 5.42
CA VAL A 131 -6.09 -5.42 6.20
C VAL A 131 -6.88 -4.49 5.29
N SER A 132 -6.24 -3.97 4.24
CA SER A 132 -6.88 -3.12 3.22
C SER A 132 -8.02 -3.86 2.53
N THR A 133 -7.79 -5.09 2.09
CA THR A 133 -8.81 -5.95 1.47
C THR A 133 -9.93 -6.32 2.44
N ALA A 134 -9.62 -6.65 3.70
CA ALA A 134 -10.62 -6.95 4.73
C ALA A 134 -11.52 -5.74 5.02
N THR A 135 -10.95 -4.53 5.03
CA THR A 135 -11.69 -3.28 5.23
C THR A 135 -12.74 -3.07 4.14
N ILE A 136 -12.48 -3.49 2.90
CA ILE A 136 -13.48 -3.45 1.82
C ILE A 136 -14.66 -4.38 2.15
N GLY A 137 -14.37 -5.59 2.62
CA GLY A 137 -15.38 -6.58 2.98
C GLY A 137 -16.27 -6.14 4.15
N LEU A 138 -15.70 -5.47 5.15
CA LEU A 138 -16.40 -5.07 6.37
C LEU A 138 -17.06 -3.69 6.26
N GLY A 139 -16.43 -2.75 5.54
CA GLY A 139 -16.85 -1.35 5.48
C GLY A 139 -17.86 -1.01 4.37
N TYR A 140 -17.96 -1.83 3.31
CA TYR A 140 -18.85 -1.56 2.18
C TYR A 140 -20.02 -2.54 2.11
N PRO A 141 -21.22 -2.04 1.74
CA PRO A 141 -22.35 -2.90 1.42
C PRO A 141 -22.02 -3.78 0.20
N HIS A 142 -22.62 -4.97 0.14
CA HIS A 142 -22.30 -6.01 -0.86
C HIS A 142 -22.27 -5.50 -2.32
N TYR A 143 -23.16 -4.57 -2.69
CA TYR A 143 -23.23 -4.02 -4.04
C TYR A 143 -22.09 -3.05 -4.40
N LEU A 144 -21.36 -2.50 -3.43
CA LEU A 144 -20.21 -1.61 -3.66
C LEU A 144 -18.86 -2.33 -3.63
N ARG A 145 -18.78 -3.51 -3.00
CA ARG A 145 -17.52 -4.26 -2.88
C ARG A 145 -16.82 -4.51 -4.23
N PRO A 146 -17.51 -4.92 -5.31
CA PRO A 146 -16.85 -5.10 -6.61
C PRO A 146 -16.21 -3.82 -7.16
N ARG A 147 -16.83 -2.65 -6.94
CA ARG A 147 -16.28 -1.36 -7.36
C ARG A 147 -15.07 -0.96 -6.52
N ALA A 148 -15.09 -1.25 -5.22
CA ALA A 148 -13.96 -0.99 -4.34
C ALA A 148 -12.76 -1.89 -4.70
N PHE A 149 -12.98 -3.18 -4.95
CA PHE A 149 -11.93 -4.08 -5.45
C PHE A 149 -11.41 -3.67 -6.82
N ALA A 150 -12.28 -3.24 -7.74
CA ALA A 150 -11.86 -2.73 -9.04
C ALA A 150 -10.96 -1.49 -8.89
N ALA A 151 -11.34 -0.53 -8.04
CA ALA A 151 -10.52 0.65 -7.75
C ALA A 151 -9.17 0.27 -7.15
N GLN A 152 -9.15 -0.68 -6.21
CA GLN A 152 -7.94 -1.21 -5.60
C GLN A 152 -7.00 -1.83 -6.65
N SER A 153 -7.51 -2.70 -7.54
CA SER A 153 -6.74 -3.32 -8.60
C SER A 153 -6.19 -2.32 -9.62
N VAL A 154 -6.99 -1.31 -9.98
CA VAL A 154 -6.56 -0.23 -10.89
C VAL A 154 -5.40 0.55 -10.27
N VAL A 155 -5.51 0.98 -9.02
CA VAL A 155 -4.45 1.72 -8.34
C VAL A 155 -3.18 0.87 -8.20
N PHE A 156 -3.32 -0.40 -7.80
CA PHE A 156 -2.19 -1.31 -7.72
C PHE A 156 -1.50 -1.49 -9.08
N GLY A 157 -2.27 -1.71 -10.15
CA GLY A 157 -1.73 -1.87 -11.50
C GLY A 157 -1.05 -0.60 -12.03
N VAL A 158 -1.69 0.56 -11.86
CA VAL A 158 -1.13 1.86 -12.29
C VAL A 158 0.14 2.18 -11.53
N MET A 159 0.16 2.03 -10.20
CA MET A 159 1.35 2.31 -9.41
C MET A 159 2.45 1.26 -9.61
N GLY A 160 2.08 0.00 -9.85
CA GLY A 160 3.02 -1.07 -10.15
C GLY A 160 3.71 -0.87 -11.50
N LEU A 161 2.94 -0.56 -12.55
CA LEU A 161 3.47 -0.32 -13.89
C LEU A 161 4.17 1.04 -14.00
N GLY A 162 3.63 2.07 -13.35
CA GLY A 162 4.23 3.41 -13.32
C GLY A 162 5.42 3.54 -12.36
N GLY A 163 5.55 2.61 -11.41
CA GLY A 163 6.58 2.60 -10.38
C GLY A 163 8.00 2.69 -10.92
N PRO A 164 8.42 1.82 -11.85
CA PRO A 164 9.75 1.88 -12.47
C PRO A 164 10.04 3.20 -13.19
N ALA A 165 9.07 3.78 -13.89
CA ALA A 165 9.25 5.05 -14.60
C ALA A 165 9.46 6.22 -13.61
N LEU A 166 8.65 6.28 -12.56
CA LEU A 166 8.78 7.28 -11.49
C LEU A 166 10.09 7.09 -10.72
N ALA A 167 10.46 5.85 -10.40
CA ALA A 167 11.72 5.52 -9.75
C ALA A 167 12.93 5.88 -10.62
N GLY A 168 12.85 5.71 -11.94
CA GLY A 168 13.86 6.16 -12.90
C GLY A 168 14.16 7.66 -12.76
N ALA A 169 13.12 8.49 -12.68
CA ALA A 169 13.26 9.93 -12.46
C ALA A 169 13.89 10.24 -11.09
N MET A 170 13.56 9.48 -10.05
CA MET A 170 14.10 9.65 -8.70
C MET A 170 15.58 9.26 -8.62
N LEU A 171 15.98 8.20 -9.33
CA LEU A 171 17.37 7.75 -9.40
C LEU A 171 18.28 8.84 -9.95
N ALA A 172 17.81 9.58 -10.97
CA ALA A 172 18.54 10.70 -11.55
C ALA A 172 18.78 11.87 -10.58
N ALA A 173 17.93 12.02 -9.55
CA ALA A 173 18.00 13.13 -8.60
C ALA A 173 18.92 12.88 -7.39
N GLY A 174 19.15 11.62 -7.00
CA GLY A 174 19.94 11.33 -5.80
C GLY A 174 20.21 9.85 -5.51
N GLY A 175 20.16 8.99 -6.53
CA GLY A 175 20.43 7.56 -6.40
C GLY A 175 19.28 6.74 -5.80
N TRP A 176 19.53 5.45 -5.56
CA TRP A 176 18.48 4.48 -5.21
C TRP A 176 17.84 4.71 -3.84
N ARG A 177 18.56 5.33 -2.90
CA ARG A 177 18.05 5.62 -1.55
C ARG A 177 16.86 6.58 -1.57
N VAL A 178 16.78 7.49 -2.55
CA VAL A 178 15.66 8.44 -2.71
C VAL A 178 14.33 7.73 -2.92
N ILE A 179 14.33 6.55 -3.56
CA ILE A 179 13.12 5.74 -3.76
C ILE A 179 12.49 5.37 -2.41
N PHE A 180 13.30 5.07 -1.39
CA PHE A 180 12.83 4.77 -0.05
C PHE A 180 12.44 6.04 0.72
N VAL A 181 13.26 7.09 0.64
CA VAL A 181 12.98 8.36 1.33
C VAL A 181 11.65 8.95 0.88
N ALA A 182 11.35 8.91 -0.41
CA ALA A 182 10.09 9.42 -0.94
C ALA A 182 8.86 8.58 -0.57
N GLN A 183 9.03 7.31 -0.20
CA GLN A 183 7.94 6.49 0.33
C GLN A 183 7.57 6.85 1.76
N LEU A 184 8.51 7.39 2.55
CA LEU A 184 8.25 7.79 3.94
C LEU A 184 7.11 8.82 4.09
N PRO A 185 7.08 9.96 3.36
CA PRO A 185 5.98 10.92 3.49
C PRO A 185 4.65 10.32 3.05
N VAL A 186 4.64 9.48 2.00
CA VAL A 186 3.43 8.82 1.52
C VAL A 186 2.88 7.84 2.57
N THR A 187 3.76 7.03 3.16
CA THR A 187 3.40 6.08 4.21
C THR A 187 2.95 6.80 5.48
N MET A 188 3.56 7.93 5.83
CA MET A 188 3.14 8.80 6.94
C MET A 188 1.72 9.34 6.72
N ILE A 189 1.42 9.86 5.52
CA ILE A 189 0.09 10.36 5.17
C ILE A 189 -0.94 9.22 5.21
N ALA A 190 -0.59 8.02 4.72
CA ALA A 190 -1.44 6.85 4.79
C ALA A 190 -1.72 6.44 6.25
N LEU A 191 -0.71 6.47 7.11
CA LEU A 191 -0.84 6.13 8.53
C LEU A 191 -1.73 7.15 9.25
N VAL A 192 -1.50 8.46 9.04
CA VAL A 192 -2.28 9.53 9.67
C VAL A 192 -3.74 9.51 9.20
N SER A 193 -3.97 9.37 7.90
CA SER A 193 -5.33 9.29 7.35
C SER A 193 -6.07 8.05 7.87
N GLY A 194 -5.41 6.88 7.91
CA GLY A 194 -5.96 5.68 8.53
C GLY A 194 -6.20 5.82 10.03
N TRP A 195 -5.36 6.55 10.77
CA TRP A 195 -5.54 6.75 12.21
C TRP A 195 -6.81 7.51 12.58
N VAL A 196 -7.17 8.48 11.73
CA VAL A 196 -8.35 9.35 11.90
C VAL A 196 -9.63 8.65 11.45
N THR A 197 -9.53 7.76 10.46
CA THR A 197 -10.70 7.19 9.74
C THR A 197 -11.08 5.79 10.19
N LEU A 198 -10.10 4.90 10.31
CA LEU A 198 -10.28 3.56 10.87
C LEU A 198 -10.28 3.66 12.35
#